data_AF-A0A968CEL5-F1
#
_entry.id   AF-A0A968CEL5-F1
#
_cell.length_a   1.000
_cell.length_b   1.000
_cell.length_c   1.000
_cell.angle_alpha   90.00
_cell.angle_beta   90.00
_cell.angle_gamma   90.00
#
_symmetry.space_group_name_H-M   'P 1'
#
loop_
_entity.id
_entity.type
_entity.pdbx_description
1 polymer ?
#
loop_
_entity_poly.entity_id
_entity_poly.type
_entity_poly.pdbx_seq_one_letter_code
_entity_poly.pdbx_strand_id
1 'polypeptide(L)' 'KNVVEVAPLAFMRGRTLNTSFIILDEAQNTTPEQMKMFLTRIGFGSKAVVTGDVTQVDVDTGRSGLLGLEPILGGIDG' A
#
# COMPACT_ATOMS: atom_id res chain seq x y z
N LYS A 1 5.61 -10.35 -22.87
CA LYS A 1 4.86 -9.06 -22.85
C LYS A 1 4.91 -8.55 -21.42
N ASN A 2 5.67 -7.50 -21.13
CA ASN A 2 5.69 -6.89 -19.80
C ASN A 2 4.55 -5.87 -19.77
N VAL A 3 3.50 -6.18 -19.01
CA VAL A 3 2.34 -5.29 -18.86
C VAL A 3 2.58 -4.47 -17.60
N VAL A 4 2.57 -3.15 -17.76
CA VAL A 4 2.51 -2.20 -16.64
C VAL A 4 1.08 -1.67 -16.61
N GLU A 5 0.44 -1.79 -15.45
CA GLU A 5 -0.92 -1.31 -15.23
C GLU A 5 -0.89 -0.21 -14.15
N VAL A 6 -1.40 0.97 -14.49
CA VAL A 6 -1.58 2.07 -13.53
C VAL A 6 -3.05 2.08 -13.16
N ALA A 7 -3.34 1.87 -11.88
CA ALA A 7 -4.71 1.81 -11.40
C ALA A 7 -4.83 2.52 -10.05
N PRO A 8 -5.98 3.16 -9.76
CA PRO A 8 -6.21 3.78 -8.47
C PRO A 8 -6.33 2.73 -7.36
N LEU A 9 -6.06 3.12 -6.12
CA LEU A 9 -6.12 2.20 -4.96
C LEU A 9 -7.47 1.46 -4.84
N ALA A 10 -8.58 2.12 -5.17
CA ALA A 10 -9.92 1.54 -5.15
C ALA A 10 -10.05 0.29 -6.05
N PHE A 11 -9.25 0.19 -7.11
CA PHE A 11 -9.23 -0.95 -8.01
C PHE A 11 -8.70 -2.23 -7.35
N MET A 12 -7.94 -2.10 -6.26
CA MET A 12 -7.38 -3.24 -5.53
C MET A 12 -8.41 -3.91 -4.62
N ARG A 13 -9.56 -3.27 -4.38
CA ARG A 13 -10.61 -3.79 -3.51
C ARG A 13 -11.13 -5.13 -4.03
N GLY A 14 -11.09 -6.16 -3.18
CA GLY A 14 -11.58 -7.50 -3.51
C GLY A 14 -10.69 -8.29 -4.47
N ARG A 15 -9.49 -7.78 -4.82
CA ARG A 15 -8.52 -8.50 -5.67
C ARG A 15 -7.47 -9.20 -4.82
N THR A 16 -6.83 -10.21 -5.40
CA THR A 16 -5.59 -10.79 -4.88
C THR A 16 -4.56 -10.69 -5.99
N LEU A 17 -3.46 -10.01 -5.71
CA LEU A 17 -2.39 -9.75 -6.66
C LEU A 17 -1.32 -10.83 -6.48
N ASN A 18 -1.38 -11.89 -7.27
CA ASN A 18 -0.37 -12.96 -7.30
C ASN A 18 0.70 -12.68 -8.36
N THR A 19 1.90 -13.21 -8.15
CA THR A 19 3.02 -13.17 -9.12
C THR A 19 3.24 -11.78 -9.72
N SER A 20 3.13 -10.73 -8.90
CA SER A 20 3.14 -9.33 -9.33
C SER A 20 4.18 -8.52 -8.57
N PHE A 21 4.78 -7.53 -9.23
CA PHE A 21 5.54 -6.48 -8.55
C PHE A 21 4.66 -5.24 -8.45
N ILE A 22 4.39 -4.78 -7.23
CA ILE A 22 3.39 -3.77 -6.93
C ILE A 22 4.09 -2.57 -6.31
N ILE A 23 3.75 -1.36 -6.75
CA ILE A 23 4.23 -0.11 -6.16
C ILE A 23 2.99 0.67 -5.72
N LEU A 24 2.91 0.99 -4.43
CA LEU A 24 1.96 1.97 -3.91
C LEU A 24 2.74 3.24 -3.62
N ASP A 25 2.53 4.25 -4.45
CA ASP A 25 3.15 5.56 -4.30
C ASP A 25 2.23 6.56 -3.61
N GLU A 26 2.82 7.63 -3.06
CA GLU A 26 2.12 8.67 -2.29
C GLU A 26 1.30 8.09 -1.14
N ALA A 27 1.83 7.06 -0.48
CA ALA A 27 1.13 6.29 0.55
C ALA A 27 0.74 7.12 1.77
N GLN A 28 1.36 8.29 1.99
CA GLN A 28 0.96 9.23 3.01
C GLN A 28 -0.50 9.71 2.85
N ASN A 29 -1.04 9.66 1.63
CA ASN A 29 -2.42 10.04 1.31
C ASN A 29 -3.44 8.91 1.50
N THR A 30 -3.02 7.78 2.06
CA THR A 30 -3.93 6.68 2.41
C THR A 30 -4.40 6.81 3.85
N THR A 31 -5.60 6.33 4.17
CA THR A 31 -6.03 6.09 5.56
C THR A 31 -5.47 4.75 6.07
N PRO A 32 -5.44 4.49 7.39
CA PRO A 32 -5.06 3.19 7.94
C PRO A 32 -5.89 2.02 7.39
N GLU A 33 -7.19 2.24 7.14
CA GLU A 33 -8.10 1.25 6.58
C GLU A 33 -7.75 0.95 5.11
N GLN A 34 -7.40 1.98 4.35
CA GLN A 34 -6.96 1.85 2.96
C GLN A 34 -5.61 1.13 2.86
N MET A 35 -4.66 1.45 3.73
CA MET A 35 -3.38 0.76 3.83
C MET A 35 -3.56 -0.72 4.21
N LYS A 36 -4.40 -1.01 5.22
CA LYS A 36 -4.76 -2.40 5.57
C LYS A 36 -5.44 -3.12 4.41
N MET A 37 -6.35 -2.44 3.70
CA MET A 37 -6.99 -2.99 2.51
C MET A 37 -5.93 -3.38 1.48
N PHE A 38 -4.98 -2.49 1.15
CA PHE A 38 -3.88 -2.73 0.22
C PHE A 38 -3.00 -3.93 0.62
N LEU A 39 -2.46 -3.92 1.85
CA LEU A 39 -1.54 -4.96 2.33
C LEU A 39 -2.16 -6.36 2.26
N THR A 40 -3.47 -6.48 2.52
CA THR A 40 -4.18 -7.76 2.42
C THR A 40 -4.46 -8.24 0.99
N ARG A 41 -4.14 -7.45 -0.05
CA ARG A 41 -4.27 -7.89 -1.45
C ARG A 41 -3.01 -8.55 -1.98
N ILE A 42 -1.88 -8.45 -1.27
CA ILE A 42 -0.60 -9.02 -1.68
C ILE A 42 -0.70 -10.54 -1.60
N GLY A 43 -0.67 -11.19 -2.77
CA GLY A 43 -0.77 -12.64 -2.92
C GLY A 43 0.58 -13.34 -3.04
N PHE A 44 0.54 -14.63 -3.35
CA PHE A 44 1.73 -15.47 -3.44
C PHE A 44 2.62 -15.07 -4.62
N GLY A 45 3.95 -15.14 -4.39
CA GLY A 45 4.95 -14.81 -5.40
C GLY A 45 4.99 -13.33 -5.79
N SER A 46 4.27 -12.46 -5.05
CA SER A 46 4.28 -11.02 -5.27
C SER A 46 5.26 -10.32 -4.36
N LYS A 47 5.71 -9.15 -4.80
CA LYS A 47 6.45 -8.19 -3.97
C LYS A 47 5.75 -6.85 -4.04
N ALA A 48 5.68 -6.15 -2.92
CA ALA A 48 5.13 -4.81 -2.86
C ALA A 48 6.17 -3.84 -2.31
N VAL A 49 6.23 -2.65 -2.90
CA VAL A 49 6.99 -1.51 -2.39
C VAL A 49 5.98 -0.41 -2.09
N VAL A 50 6.08 0.17 -0.91
CA VAL A 50 5.23 1.30 -0.47
C VAL A 50 6.14 2.51 -0.31
N THR A 51 5.84 3.60 -1.03
CA THR A 51 6.59 4.86 -1.00
C THR A 51 5.70 6.00 -0.55
N GLY A 52 6.29 6.99 0.11
CA GLY A 52 5.60 8.19 0.55
C GLY A 52 6.44 9.04 1.49
N ASP A 53 5.98 10.27 1.74
CA ASP A 53 6.61 11.24 2.63
C ASP A 53 5.63 11.62 3.76
N VAL A 54 5.95 11.20 4.99
CA VAL A 54 5.11 11.44 6.17
C VAL A 54 4.98 12.92 6.55
N THR A 55 5.79 13.81 5.97
CA THR A 55 5.70 15.26 6.20
C THR A 55 4.65 15.94 5.31
N GLN A 56 4.14 15.24 4.28
CA GLN A 56 3.22 15.77 3.27
C GLN A 56 1.83 15.12 3.34
N VAL A 57 1.36 14.78 4.55
CA VAL A 57 0.06 14.11 4.74
C VAL A 57 -1.08 15.05 4.33
N ASP A 58 -1.81 14.66 3.29
CA ASP A 58 -3.02 15.35 2.80
C ASP A 58 -4.21 14.37 2.80
N VAL A 59 -4.68 14.04 4.00
CA VAL A 59 -5.84 13.14 4.23
C VAL A 59 -6.88 13.89 5.04
N ASP A 60 -8.15 13.83 4.60
CA ASP A 60 -9.29 14.52 5.23
C ASP A 60 -9.44 14.25 6.73
N THR A 61 -9.07 13.04 7.19
CA THR A 61 -9.16 12.65 8.61
C THR A 61 -7.93 13.06 9.43
N GLY A 62 -6.90 13.58 8.78
CA GLY A 62 -5.60 13.93 9.37
C GLY A 62 -4.73 12.73 9.77
N ARG A 63 -5.21 11.49 9.59
CA ARG A 63 -4.47 10.28 9.97
C ARG A 63 -4.07 9.48 8.74
N SER A 64 -2.79 9.55 8.42
CA SER A 64 -2.18 8.72 7.38
C SER A 64 -2.08 7.26 7.81
N GLY A 65 -2.25 6.35 6.84
CA GLY A 65 -1.95 4.93 6.96
C GLY A 65 -0.45 4.63 6.98
N LEU A 66 0.39 5.55 6.49
CA LEU A 66 1.85 5.43 6.55
C LEU A 66 2.37 5.75 7.96
N LEU A 67 1.71 6.65 8.69
CA LEU A 67 2.06 7.00 10.06
C LEU A 67 1.78 5.83 11.02
N GLY A 68 2.83 5.37 11.71
CA GLY A 68 2.75 4.26 12.65
C GLY A 68 2.81 2.88 12.00
N LEU A 69 3.14 2.78 10.71
CA LEU A 69 3.30 1.49 10.04
C LEU A 69 4.54 0.72 10.54
N GLU A 70 5.66 1.42 10.71
CA GLU A 70 6.93 0.87 11.20
C GLU A 70 6.80 0.12 12.54
N PRO A 71 6.20 0.67 13.61
CA PRO A 71 6.04 -0.08 14.85
C PRO A 71 5.05 -1.26 14.74
N ILE A 72 4.14 -1.25 13.76
CA ILE A 72 3.18 -2.34 13.54
C ILE A 72 3.83 -3.50 12.77
N LEU A 73 4.62 -3.19 11.74
CA LEU A 73 5.17 -4.18 10.81
C LEU A 73 6.66 -4.48 11.05
N GLY A 74 7.35 -3.73 11.90
CA GLY A 74 8.80 -3.82 12.09
C GLY A 74 9.31 -5.14 12.66
N GLY A 75 8.43 -6.00 13.17
CA GLY A 75 8.75 -7.37 13.59
C GLY A 75 8.50 -8.44 12.54
N ILE A 76 8.14 -8.06 11.32
CA ILE A 76 7.83 -8.98 10.22
C ILE A 76 9.02 -9.01 9.27
N ASP A 77 9.60 -10.20 9.07
CA ASP A 77 10.66 -10.40 8.08
C ASP A 77 10.11 -10.24 6.65
N GLY A 78 10.86 -9.52 5.80
CA GLY A 78 10.53 -9.24 4.40
C GLY A 78 11.31 -10.05 3.38
#